data_AF-A0A2W4P0S4-F1
#
_entry.id   AF-A0A2W4P0S4-F1
#
_cell.length_a   1.000
_cell.length_b   1.000
_cell.length_c   1.000
_cell.angle_alpha   90.00
_cell.angle_beta   90.00
_cell.angle_gamma   90.00
#
_symmetry.space_group_name_H-M   'P 1'
#
loop_
_entity.id
_entity.type
_entity.pdbx_description
1 polymer ?
#
loop_
_entity_poly.entity_id
_entity_poly.type
_entity_poly.pdbx_seq_one_letter_code
_entity_poly.pdbx_strand_id
1 'polypeptide(L)'
;CYVRSEGLEDRVEIRQADIFETDFSDATVLTLYLLSDLNMKLRPTILALRPGTRVVSNSFKMGEWEPDQDIEVENSYAHAYLWIVPARIGGVWSFREQGGDQTFEVTLEQDFQKFSGAGAGGLAVSEGRLRGADLEFTVIGLAGQPLALAGRVEGDQMQVTTRRDGRTVTYVGTRTKRS
;
A
#
# COMPACT_ATOMS: atom_id res chain seq x y z
N CYS A 1 10.35 0.07 36.89
CA CYS A 1 9.77 -0.08 35.55
C CYS A 1 9.08 -1.43 35.48
N TYR A 2 7.79 -1.50 35.12
CA TYR A 2 7.03 -2.76 35.06
C TYR A 2 7.68 -3.81 34.14
N VAL A 3 8.38 -3.37 33.08
CA VAL A 3 9.13 -4.28 32.19
C VAL A 3 10.09 -5.18 32.97
N ARG A 4 10.82 -4.60 33.94
CA ARG A 4 11.76 -5.37 34.78
C ARG A 4 11.06 -6.26 35.78
N SER A 5 10.00 -5.78 36.44
CA SER A 5 9.28 -6.59 37.43
C SER A 5 8.60 -7.81 36.80
N GLU A 6 8.21 -7.70 35.53
CA GLU A 6 7.61 -8.79 34.75
C GLU A 6 8.63 -9.63 33.95
N GLY A 7 9.94 -9.32 34.04
CA GLY A 7 10.99 -10.06 33.34
C GLY A 7 10.96 -9.94 31.81
N LEU A 8 10.48 -8.81 31.27
CA LEU A 8 10.27 -8.58 29.83
C LEU A 8 11.40 -7.77 29.15
N GLU A 9 12.53 -7.57 29.82
CA GLU A 9 13.62 -6.70 29.35
C GLU A 9 14.23 -7.16 28.01
N ASP A 10 14.16 -8.46 27.68
CA ASP A 10 14.64 -9.00 26.40
C ASP A 10 13.68 -8.75 25.22
N ARG A 11 12.46 -8.26 25.48
CA ARG A 11 11.39 -8.10 24.48
C ARG A 11 10.84 -6.68 24.40
N VAL A 12 10.98 -5.89 25.47
CA VAL A 12 10.41 -4.56 25.58
C VAL A 12 11.49 -3.55 25.92
N GLU A 13 11.63 -2.57 25.05
CA GLU A 13 12.44 -1.39 25.29
C GLU A 13 11.52 -0.17 25.48
N ILE A 14 11.81 0.65 26.49
CA ILE A 14 11.12 1.93 26.70
C ILE A 14 12.12 3.04 26.48
N ARG A 15 11.84 3.91 25.53
CA ARG A 15 12.68 5.06 25.17
C ARG A 15 11.96 6.35 25.53
N GLN A 16 12.64 7.25 26.23
CA GLN A 16 12.20 8.64 26.33
C GLN A 16 12.67 9.36 25.06
N ALA A 17 11.74 9.69 24.17
CA ALA A 17 12.05 10.31 22.88
C ALA A 17 10.84 11.10 22.33
N ASP A 18 11.09 11.95 21.34
CA ASP A 18 10.05 12.54 20.51
C ASP A 18 9.71 11.59 19.35
N ILE A 19 8.45 11.19 19.23
CA ILE A 19 7.97 10.32 18.14
C ILE A 19 8.12 10.95 16.75
N PHE A 20 8.20 12.28 16.64
CA PHE A 20 8.42 12.97 15.37
C PHE A 20 9.88 12.93 14.89
N GLU A 21 10.82 12.63 15.79
CA GLU A 21 12.26 12.57 15.51
C GLU A 21 12.82 11.15 15.60
N THR A 22 12.05 10.21 16.16
CA THR A 22 12.47 8.83 16.36
C THR A 22 12.43 8.02 15.07
N ASP A 23 13.48 7.28 14.79
CA ASP A 23 13.48 6.27 13.73
C ASP A 23 12.78 4.99 14.19
N PHE A 24 11.69 4.64 13.52
CA PHE A 24 10.94 3.40 13.69
C PHE A 24 10.72 2.69 12.35
N SER A 25 11.62 2.88 11.39
CA SER A 25 11.58 2.27 10.06
C SER A 25 11.53 0.74 10.09
N ASP A 26 12.09 0.12 11.12
CA ASP A 26 12.06 -1.33 11.35
C ASP A 26 10.69 -1.86 11.81
N ALA A 27 9.74 -0.99 12.20
CA ALA A 27 8.44 -1.42 12.68
C ALA A 27 7.66 -2.21 11.61
N THR A 28 7.17 -3.39 11.99
CA THR A 28 6.25 -4.21 11.18
C THR A 28 4.78 -3.99 11.55
N VAL A 29 4.55 -3.45 12.75
CA VAL A 29 3.26 -2.99 13.27
C VAL A 29 3.52 -1.71 14.06
N LEU A 30 2.69 -0.68 13.85
CA LEU A 30 2.66 0.55 14.62
C LEU A 30 1.28 0.69 15.27
N THR A 31 1.24 0.89 16.59
CA THR A 31 -0.01 1.11 17.34
C THR A 31 -0.05 2.52 17.86
N LEU A 32 -1.14 3.23 17.62
CA LEU A 32 -1.29 4.65 17.93
C LEU A 32 -2.52 4.88 18.81
N TYR A 33 -2.33 5.72 19.81
CA TYR A 33 -3.43 6.35 20.52
C TYR A 33 -3.12 7.82 20.70
N LEU A 34 -3.27 8.55 19.60
CA LEU A 34 -2.94 9.96 19.46
C LEU A 34 -4.11 10.69 18.82
N LEU A 35 -4.20 12.00 19.06
CA LEU A 35 -5.20 12.85 18.40
C LEU A 35 -4.95 12.91 16.87
N SER A 36 -6.02 13.18 16.10
CA SER A 36 -5.99 13.23 14.63
C SER A 36 -4.88 14.14 14.08
N ASP A 37 -4.65 15.31 14.66
CA ASP A 37 -3.62 16.25 14.19
C ASP A 37 -2.20 15.68 14.32
N LEU A 38 -1.94 14.90 15.37
CA LEU A 38 -0.65 14.23 15.58
C LEU A 38 -0.48 13.06 14.59
N ASN A 39 -1.55 12.30 14.34
CA ASN A 39 -1.56 11.27 13.30
C ASN A 39 -1.26 11.88 11.92
N MET A 40 -1.84 13.03 11.60
CA MET A 40 -1.59 13.75 10.34
C MET A 40 -0.14 14.20 10.22
N LYS A 41 0.45 14.71 11.31
CA LYS A 41 1.86 15.09 11.34
C LYS A 41 2.80 13.88 11.19
N LEU A 42 2.42 12.70 11.72
CA LEU A 42 3.19 11.45 11.55
C LEU A 42 3.00 10.76 10.20
N ARG A 43 1.88 11.00 9.51
CA ARG A 43 1.50 10.32 8.26
C ARG A 43 2.63 10.25 7.22
N PRO A 44 3.40 11.33 6.93
CA PRO A 44 4.52 11.25 5.99
C PRO A 44 5.61 10.24 6.40
N THR A 45 5.95 10.18 7.69
CA THR A 45 6.93 9.21 8.24
C THR A 45 6.37 7.79 8.16
N ILE A 46 5.08 7.61 8.47
CA ILE A 46 4.41 6.31 8.38
C ILE A 46 4.39 5.79 6.93
N LEU A 47 4.12 6.65 5.96
CA LEU A 47 4.14 6.30 4.52
C LEU A 47 5.55 6.08 3.96
N ALA A 48 6.60 6.30 4.75
CA ALA A 48 7.97 5.94 4.43
C ALA A 48 8.40 4.59 5.00
N LEU A 49 7.57 3.95 5.84
CA LEU A 49 7.81 2.61 6.34
C LEU A 49 7.75 1.58 5.21
N ARG A 50 8.22 0.37 5.53
CA ARG A 50 8.19 -0.75 4.58
C ARG A 50 6.76 -1.01 4.10
N PRO A 51 6.54 -1.20 2.78
CA PRO A 51 5.23 -1.60 2.28
C PRO A 51 4.72 -2.86 3.00
N GLY A 52 3.47 -2.82 3.47
CA GLY A 52 2.89 -3.88 4.29
C GLY A 52 3.00 -3.68 5.80
N THR A 53 3.75 -2.68 6.28
CA THR A 53 3.67 -2.29 7.71
C THR A 53 2.24 -1.93 8.06
N ARG A 54 1.73 -2.55 9.14
CA ARG A 54 0.35 -2.33 9.62
C ARG A 54 0.34 -1.22 10.63
N VAL A 55 -0.62 -0.33 10.54
CA VAL A 55 -0.77 0.81 11.43
C VAL A 55 -2.16 0.74 12.02
N VAL A 56 -2.26 0.61 13.33
CA VAL A 56 -3.54 0.54 14.04
C VAL A 56 -3.68 1.77 14.90
N SER A 57 -4.74 2.54 14.70
CA SER A 57 -5.06 3.70 15.53
C SER A 57 -6.35 3.45 16.29
N ASN A 58 -6.33 3.75 17.59
CA ASN A 58 -7.53 3.78 18.42
C ASN A 58 -8.25 5.12 18.23
N SER A 59 -9.52 5.06 17.79
CA SER A 59 -10.51 6.14 17.69
C SER A 59 -10.21 7.30 16.72
N PHE A 60 -8.96 7.50 16.29
CA PHE A 60 -8.57 8.66 15.47
C PHE A 60 -8.05 8.28 14.08
N LYS A 61 -8.57 8.95 13.04
CA LYS A 61 -8.18 8.75 11.62
C LYS A 61 -6.94 9.54 11.22
N MET A 62 -6.46 9.33 9.98
CA MET A 62 -5.32 10.02 9.36
C MET A 62 -5.74 10.91 8.18
N GLY A 63 -6.82 11.68 8.38
CA GLY A 63 -7.35 12.62 7.39
C GLY A 63 -7.84 11.91 6.12
N GLU A 64 -7.35 12.37 4.96
CA GLU A 64 -7.70 11.84 3.64
C GLU A 64 -7.20 10.41 3.38
N TRP A 65 -6.24 9.92 4.18
CA TRP A 65 -5.82 8.54 4.07
C TRP A 65 -6.86 7.64 4.73
N GLU A 66 -7.76 7.09 3.92
CA GLU A 66 -8.81 6.19 4.37
C GLU A 66 -8.22 4.89 4.94
N PRO A 67 -8.81 4.33 6.01
CA PRO A 67 -8.37 3.04 6.54
C PRO A 67 -8.69 1.89 5.59
N ASP A 68 -7.84 0.86 5.60
CA ASP A 68 -8.07 -0.40 4.92
C ASP A 68 -9.15 -1.24 5.62
N GLN A 69 -9.28 -1.11 6.94
CA GLN A 69 -10.37 -1.70 7.71
C GLN A 69 -10.83 -0.77 8.82
N ASP A 70 -12.15 -0.79 9.01
CA ASP A 70 -12.82 -0.11 10.09
C ASP A 70 -13.40 -1.16 11.06
N ILE A 71 -13.00 -1.09 12.33
CA ILE A 71 -13.27 -2.12 13.33
C ILE A 71 -14.02 -1.48 14.51
N GLU A 72 -15.28 -1.85 14.64
CA GLU A 72 -16.09 -1.53 15.81
C GLU A 72 -15.85 -2.59 16.90
N VAL A 73 -15.48 -2.16 18.10
CA VAL A 73 -15.25 -3.06 19.22
C VAL A 73 -16.56 -3.31 19.95
N GLU A 74 -17.07 -4.54 19.89
CA GLU A 74 -18.31 -4.93 20.57
C GLU A 74 -18.31 -4.52 22.05
N ASN A 75 -19.43 -3.95 22.51
CA ASN A 75 -19.64 -3.48 23.88
C ASN A 75 -18.64 -2.40 24.34
N SER A 76 -18.02 -1.67 23.42
CA SER A 76 -17.14 -0.55 23.69
C SER A 76 -17.46 0.64 22.79
N TYR A 77 -17.24 1.85 23.29
CA TYR A 77 -17.22 3.06 22.44
C TYR A 77 -15.90 3.18 21.65
N ALA A 78 -14.99 2.22 21.79
CA ALA A 78 -13.72 2.21 21.11
C ALA A 78 -13.89 1.77 19.65
N HIS A 79 -13.34 2.58 18.75
CA HIS A 79 -13.18 2.24 17.35
C HIS A 79 -11.71 1.97 17.06
N ALA A 80 -11.40 1.04 16.18
CA ALA A 80 -10.05 0.81 15.72
C ALA A 80 -10.00 0.92 14.20
N TYR A 81 -8.99 1.64 13.71
CA TYR A 81 -8.74 1.81 12.29
C TYR A 81 -7.42 1.15 11.92
N LEU A 82 -7.42 0.37 10.85
CA LEU A 82 -6.23 -0.28 10.30
C LEU A 82 -5.86 0.35 8.97
N TRP A 83 -4.59 0.71 8.82
CA TRP A 83 -3.95 1.02 7.54
C TRP A 83 -2.82 0.05 7.28
N ILE A 84 -2.55 -0.18 6.00
CA ILE A 84 -1.41 -0.94 5.50
C ILE A 84 -0.63 0.01 4.61
N VAL A 85 0.63 0.26 4.99
CA VAL A 85 1.50 1.18 4.24
C VAL A 85 1.63 0.68 2.79
N PRO A 86 1.14 1.41 1.79
CA PRO A 86 1.15 0.96 0.40
C PRO A 86 2.54 1.11 -0.23
N ALA A 87 2.87 0.24 -1.17
CA ALA A 87 4.06 0.43 -2.01
C ALA A 87 3.89 1.70 -2.87
N ARG A 88 4.99 2.43 -3.09
CA ARG A 88 4.98 3.62 -3.94
C ARG A 88 5.12 3.19 -5.39
N ILE A 89 4.07 3.31 -6.19
CA ILE A 89 4.02 2.86 -7.59
C ILE A 89 3.86 3.99 -8.60
N GLY A 90 3.71 5.24 -8.16
CA GLY A 90 3.62 6.39 -9.06
C GLY A 90 4.77 6.45 -10.08
N GLY A 91 4.43 6.81 -11.32
CA GLY A 91 5.37 6.95 -12.42
C GLY A 91 4.99 6.16 -13.68
N VAL A 92 5.94 6.06 -14.62
CA VAL A 92 5.75 5.40 -15.92
C VAL A 92 6.20 3.95 -15.84
N TRP A 93 5.34 3.04 -16.31
CA TRP A 93 5.55 1.61 -16.31
C TRP A 93 5.37 1.01 -17.70
N SER A 94 6.33 0.18 -18.11
CA SER A 94 6.25 -0.62 -19.33
C SER A 94 6.00 -2.08 -18.96
N PHE A 95 4.91 -2.66 -19.44
CA PHE A 95 4.52 -4.05 -19.23
C PHE A 95 4.73 -4.89 -20.48
N ARG A 96 5.20 -6.12 -20.29
CA ARG A 96 5.31 -7.15 -21.33
C ARG A 96 4.68 -8.45 -20.87
N GLU A 97 3.89 -9.06 -21.73
CA GLU A 97 3.37 -10.41 -21.55
C GLU A 97 4.51 -11.44 -21.53
N GLN A 98 4.51 -12.32 -20.55
CA GLN A 98 5.47 -13.40 -20.45
C GLN A 98 5.09 -14.53 -21.41
N GLY A 99 5.92 -14.77 -22.42
CA GLY A 99 5.67 -15.81 -23.43
C GLY A 99 4.69 -15.41 -24.53
N GLY A 100 4.34 -14.13 -24.61
CA GLY A 100 3.56 -13.53 -25.70
C GLY A 100 4.21 -12.24 -26.21
N ASP A 101 3.56 -11.59 -27.18
CA ASP A 101 4.06 -10.38 -27.84
C ASP A 101 3.38 -9.09 -27.33
N GLN A 102 2.39 -9.20 -26.44
CA GLN A 102 1.65 -8.03 -25.98
C GLN A 102 2.48 -7.18 -25.03
N THR A 103 2.59 -5.89 -25.35
CA THR A 103 3.23 -4.88 -24.51
C THR A 103 2.36 -3.64 -24.38
N PHE A 104 2.44 -2.96 -23.25
CA PHE A 104 1.77 -1.67 -23.06
C PHE A 104 2.51 -0.78 -22.06
N GLU A 105 2.31 0.52 -22.16
CA GLU A 105 2.90 1.51 -21.26
C GLU A 105 1.80 2.35 -20.62
N VAL A 106 1.91 2.58 -19.31
CA VAL A 106 0.98 3.41 -18.54
C VAL A 106 1.74 4.34 -17.61
N THR A 107 1.22 5.55 -17.43
CA THR A 107 1.61 6.43 -16.33
C THR A 107 0.61 6.24 -15.20
N LEU A 108 1.10 5.83 -14.03
CA LEU A 108 0.31 5.61 -12.82
C LEU A 108 0.37 6.84 -11.92
N GLU A 109 -0.80 7.32 -11.53
CA GLU A 109 -1.00 8.33 -10.50
C GLU A 109 -1.55 7.65 -9.25
N GLN A 110 -0.90 7.89 -8.11
CA GLN A 110 -1.19 7.21 -6.86
C GLN A 110 -1.64 8.21 -5.80
N ASP A 111 -2.72 7.86 -5.11
CA ASP A 111 -3.16 8.51 -3.89
C ASP A 111 -3.31 7.46 -2.79
N PHE A 112 -2.32 7.43 -1.89
CA PHE A 112 -2.16 6.40 -0.86
C PHE A 112 -2.29 4.97 -1.42
N GLN A 113 -3.31 4.21 -0.99
CA GLN A 113 -3.56 2.85 -1.41
C GLN A 113 -4.40 2.75 -2.69
N LYS A 114 -4.85 3.87 -3.27
CA LYS A 114 -5.60 3.92 -4.51
C LYS A 114 -4.72 4.45 -5.63
N PHE A 115 -4.95 3.98 -6.85
CA PHE A 115 -4.26 4.51 -8.02
C PHE A 115 -5.10 4.38 -9.28
N SER A 116 -4.76 5.21 -10.26
CA SER A 116 -5.29 5.17 -11.61
C SER A 116 -4.15 5.45 -12.59
N GLY A 117 -4.44 5.45 -13.88
CA GLY A 117 -3.44 5.79 -14.86
C GLY A 117 -3.95 5.83 -16.28
N ALA A 118 -3.10 6.28 -17.19
CA ALA A 118 -3.40 6.37 -18.61
C ALA A 118 -2.18 6.01 -19.45
N GLY A 119 -2.43 5.52 -20.66
CA GLY A 119 -1.42 5.23 -21.67
C GLY A 119 -1.88 5.68 -23.06
N ALA A 120 -1.05 5.43 -24.07
CA ALA A 120 -1.35 5.78 -25.45
C ALA A 120 -2.57 5.01 -26.00
N GLY A 121 -3.21 5.55 -27.04
CA GLY A 121 -4.26 4.84 -27.78
C GLY A 121 -5.55 4.58 -27.00
N GLY A 122 -5.84 5.38 -25.96
CA GLY A 122 -7.03 5.20 -25.12
C GLY A 122 -6.87 4.13 -24.02
N LEU A 123 -5.64 3.67 -23.78
CA LEU A 123 -5.32 2.78 -22.68
C LEU A 123 -5.54 3.49 -21.34
N ALA A 124 -6.25 2.85 -20.42
CA ALA A 124 -6.51 3.39 -19.09
C ALA A 124 -6.35 2.31 -18.01
N VAL A 125 -5.88 2.74 -16.84
CA VAL A 125 -5.85 1.96 -15.60
C VAL A 125 -6.90 2.55 -14.66
N SER A 126 -7.83 1.72 -14.21
CA SER A 126 -8.90 2.09 -13.30
C SER A 126 -8.98 1.14 -12.12
N GLU A 127 -9.67 1.57 -11.06
CA GLU A 127 -9.95 0.76 -9.87
C GLU A 127 -8.69 0.19 -9.21
N GLY A 128 -7.55 0.88 -9.34
CA GLY A 128 -6.29 0.43 -8.78
C GLY A 128 -6.30 0.49 -7.26
N ARG A 129 -5.96 -0.63 -6.61
CA ARG A 129 -5.83 -0.74 -5.16
C ARG A 129 -4.54 -1.45 -4.78
N LEU A 130 -3.90 -0.97 -3.73
CA LEU A 130 -2.72 -1.55 -3.09
C LEU A 130 -3.09 -2.09 -1.72
N ARG A 131 -2.49 -3.22 -1.36
CA ARG A 131 -2.43 -3.75 0.00
C ARG A 131 -0.98 -4.07 0.31
N GLY A 132 -0.26 -3.09 0.84
CA GLY A 132 1.20 -3.20 0.94
C GLY A 132 1.82 -3.24 -0.46
N ALA A 133 2.54 -4.33 -0.76
CA ALA A 133 3.15 -4.57 -2.07
C ALA A 133 2.23 -5.35 -3.03
N ASP A 134 1.13 -5.91 -2.56
CA ASP A 134 0.15 -6.56 -3.42
C ASP A 134 -0.77 -5.51 -4.04
N LEU A 135 -1.18 -5.73 -5.29
CA LEU A 135 -2.04 -4.81 -6.01
C LEU A 135 -3.02 -5.52 -6.93
N GLU A 136 -4.12 -4.83 -7.20
CA GLU A 136 -5.12 -5.17 -8.19
C GLU A 136 -5.53 -3.91 -8.95
N PHE A 137 -5.85 -4.06 -10.23
CA PHE A 137 -6.34 -2.98 -11.08
C PHE A 137 -6.96 -3.53 -12.37
N THR A 138 -7.71 -2.67 -13.05
CA THR A 138 -8.31 -2.99 -14.35
C THR A 138 -7.62 -2.18 -15.44
N VAL A 139 -7.24 -2.83 -16.53
CA VAL A 139 -6.73 -2.18 -17.76
C VAL A 139 -7.81 -2.20 -18.84
N ILE A 140 -8.10 -1.03 -19.42
CA ILE A 140 -9.08 -0.85 -20.49
C ILE A 140 -8.34 -0.39 -21.75
N GLY A 141 -8.78 -0.87 -22.93
CA GLY A 141 -8.22 -0.46 -24.23
C GLY A 141 -7.07 -1.34 -24.75
N LEU A 142 -6.61 -2.33 -23.99
CA LEU A 142 -5.52 -3.22 -24.38
C LEU A 142 -5.96 -4.37 -25.32
N ALA A 143 -7.15 -4.93 -25.09
CA ALA A 143 -7.64 -6.12 -25.80
C ALA A 143 -9.17 -6.06 -26.05
N GLY A 144 -9.73 -4.85 -26.18
CA GLY A 144 -11.16 -4.61 -26.44
C GLY A 144 -12.10 -4.83 -25.24
N GLN A 145 -11.77 -5.73 -24.32
CA GLN A 145 -12.46 -5.92 -23.04
C GLN A 145 -11.59 -5.44 -21.86
N PRO A 146 -12.20 -4.98 -20.75
CA PRO A 146 -11.47 -4.68 -19.52
C PRO A 146 -10.73 -5.92 -19.00
N LEU A 147 -9.48 -5.74 -18.59
CA LEU A 147 -8.60 -6.79 -18.11
C LEU A 147 -8.29 -6.57 -16.63
N ALA A 148 -8.89 -7.37 -15.76
CA ALA A 148 -8.54 -7.38 -14.34
C ALA A 148 -7.18 -8.05 -14.14
N LEU A 149 -6.26 -7.33 -13.52
CA LEU A 149 -4.89 -7.74 -13.23
C LEU A 149 -4.68 -7.71 -11.72
N ALA A 150 -4.02 -8.75 -11.19
CA ALA A 150 -3.63 -8.81 -9.79
C ALA A 150 -2.22 -9.37 -9.65
N GLY A 151 -1.46 -8.87 -8.69
CA GLY A 151 -0.10 -9.32 -8.46
C GLY A 151 0.63 -8.50 -7.43
N ARG A 152 1.95 -8.37 -7.62
CA ARG A 152 2.84 -7.78 -6.62
C ARG A 152 3.87 -6.87 -7.26
N VAL A 153 4.24 -5.81 -6.54
CA VAL A 153 5.32 -4.89 -6.89
C VAL A 153 6.49 -5.04 -5.92
N GLU A 154 7.70 -5.04 -6.45
CA GLU A 154 8.95 -5.01 -5.69
C GLU A 154 9.90 -3.99 -6.33
N GLY A 155 10.05 -2.84 -5.69
CA GLY A 155 10.81 -1.72 -6.21
C GLY A 155 10.28 -1.23 -7.56
N ASP A 156 11.11 -1.35 -8.60
CA ASP A 156 10.81 -0.93 -9.97
C ASP A 156 10.39 -2.12 -10.86
N GLN A 157 10.07 -3.27 -10.27
CA GLN A 157 9.53 -4.45 -10.95
C GLN A 157 8.13 -4.77 -10.44
N MET A 158 7.25 -5.19 -11.34
CA MET A 158 5.89 -5.60 -11.01
C MET A 158 5.57 -6.86 -11.78
N GLN A 159 4.96 -7.85 -11.12
CA GLN A 159 4.43 -9.02 -11.79
C GLN A 159 2.94 -9.10 -11.52
N VAL A 160 2.14 -9.13 -12.57
CA VAL A 160 0.68 -9.17 -12.49
C VAL A 160 0.14 -10.25 -13.40
N THR A 161 -0.98 -10.84 -13.01
CA THR A 161 -1.59 -11.94 -13.72
C THR A 161 -3.07 -11.67 -13.97
N THR A 162 -3.60 -12.29 -15.00
CA THR A 162 -5.02 -12.24 -15.36
C THR A 162 -5.46 -13.60 -15.89
N ARG A 163 -6.77 -13.85 -15.89
CA ARG A 163 -7.34 -15.05 -16.52
C ARG A 163 -7.96 -14.67 -17.87
N ARG A 164 -7.48 -15.30 -18.93
CA ARG A 164 -7.99 -15.16 -20.30
C ARG A 164 -8.24 -16.55 -20.86
N ASP A 165 -9.47 -16.84 -21.29
CA ASP A 165 -9.86 -18.14 -21.88
C ASP A 165 -9.45 -19.37 -21.04
N GLY A 166 -9.61 -19.27 -19.71
CA GLY A 166 -9.24 -20.34 -18.77
C GLY A 166 -7.73 -20.51 -18.54
N ARG A 167 -6.89 -19.67 -19.13
CA ARG A 167 -5.43 -19.66 -18.93
C ARG A 167 -5.01 -18.46 -18.09
N THR A 168 -3.99 -18.68 -17.25
CA THR A 168 -3.30 -17.57 -16.56
C THR A 168 -2.31 -16.94 -17.52
N VAL A 169 -2.47 -15.63 -17.73
CA VAL A 169 -1.52 -14.80 -18.48
C VAL A 169 -0.78 -13.93 -17.48
N THR A 170 0.54 -13.84 -17.63
CA THR A 170 1.41 -13.06 -16.74
C THR A 170 1.99 -11.89 -17.52
N TYR A 171 1.98 -10.70 -16.91
CA TYR A 171 2.70 -9.53 -17.41
C TYR A 171 3.77 -9.13 -16.40
N VAL A 172 4.95 -8.76 -16.91
CA VAL A 172 6.04 -8.19 -16.12
C VAL A 172 6.17 -6.71 -16.48
N GLY A 173 6.01 -5.85 -15.48
CA GLY A 173 6.14 -4.42 -15.55
C GLY A 173 7.51 -3.96 -15.04
N THR A 174 8.15 -3.04 -15.76
CA THR A 174 9.35 -2.32 -15.31
C THR A 174 9.05 -0.82 -15.24
N ARG A 175 9.36 -0.18 -14.11
CA ARG A 175 9.20 1.26 -13.97
C ARG A 175 10.34 1.98 -14.68
N THR A 176 10.00 2.82 -15.64
CA THR A 176 10.97 3.57 -16.45
C THR A 176 11.19 4.98 -15.93
N LYS A 177 10.24 5.52 -15.16
CA LYS A 177 10.33 6.83 -14.50
C LYS A 177 9.50 6.87 -13.23
N ARG A 178 10.00 7.49 -12.16
CA ARG A 178 9.25 7.78 -10.92
C ARG A 178 8.58 9.16 -11.01
N SER A 179 7.39 9.31 -10.42
CA SER A 179 6.69 10.58 -10.22
C SER A 179 7.02 11.21 -8.88
#